data_AF-A0A7H8NDZ0-F1
#
_entry.id   AF-A0A7H8NDZ0-F1
#
_cell.length_a   1.000
_cell.length_b   1.000
_cell.length_c   1.000
_cell.angle_alpha   90.00
_cell.angle_beta   90.00
_cell.angle_gamma   90.00
#
_symmetry.space_group_name_H-M   'P 1'
#
loop_
_entity.id
_entity.type
_entity.pdbx_description
1 polymer ?
#
loop_
_entity_poly.entity_id
_entity_poly.type
_entity_poly.pdbx_seq_one_letter_code
_entity_poly.pdbx_strand_id
1 'polypeptide(L)'
;MNSGAEWPQKKLTVGLSPASVPKAGSGFDLAVACAVLAAAEFIDPREIADLMMIGELGLDGRVRPVRGVLPAVLAAADAGYRQVVVPEQTAAEAMLVPGVSVLGVRSLRQLVAILTDAPVPEETEEPDQGRPDPMLAGLVLPGAGAGTGTVGRAGPARRLDMADVAGQQGARKALEVAAAGGHHIYLKGPPGAGKTMLAERLPGLLPPLTRDEALEVTAVHSVAGVLPPGKPLLDVPPYCAPHHSATMASLVGGGTGIPRPGAVSLAHNGVLFLAFSG
;
A
#
# COMPACT_ATOMS: atom_id res chain seq x y z
N MET A 1 5.11 -4.99 31.58
CA MET A 1 4.64 -4.66 30.22
C MET A 1 5.28 -5.66 29.26
N ASN A 2 4.60 -6.08 28.20
CA ASN A 2 5.04 -7.20 27.34
C ASN A 2 6.37 -6.97 26.60
N SER A 3 6.99 -5.78 26.74
CA SER A 3 8.29 -5.40 26.17
C SER A 3 9.46 -5.49 27.17
N GLY A 4 9.24 -5.80 28.45
CA GLY A 4 10.30 -5.94 29.45
C GLY A 4 10.86 -4.64 30.05
N ALA A 5 10.45 -3.47 29.56
CA ALA A 5 10.79 -2.16 30.12
C ALA A 5 9.86 -1.75 31.28
N GLU A 6 10.38 -1.01 32.26
CA GLU A 6 9.56 -0.32 33.27
C GLU A 6 8.88 0.90 32.64
N TRP A 7 7.55 0.94 32.70
CA TRP A 7 6.80 2.10 32.24
C TRP A 7 6.83 3.22 33.28
N PRO A 8 7.08 4.49 32.91
CA PRO A 8 7.17 5.58 33.86
C PRO A 8 5.87 5.72 34.67
N GLN A 9 5.97 5.62 36.00
CA GLN A 9 4.87 5.83 36.96
C GLN A 9 4.58 7.32 37.22
N LYS A 10 4.96 8.20 36.29
CA LYS A 10 4.82 9.66 36.39
C LYS A 10 3.83 10.17 35.36
N LYS A 11 3.24 11.34 35.61
CA LYS A 11 2.38 12.02 34.62
C LYS A 11 3.22 12.32 33.37
N LEU A 12 2.88 11.69 32.26
CA LEU A 12 3.50 11.88 30.96
C LEU A 12 2.67 12.83 30.09
N THR A 13 3.31 13.73 29.36
CA THR A 13 2.66 14.59 28.35
C THR A 13 3.38 14.40 27.02
N VAL A 14 2.63 14.02 25.98
CA VAL A 14 3.14 13.82 24.62
C VAL A 14 2.63 14.96 23.75
N GLY A 15 3.56 15.73 23.17
CA GLY A 15 3.24 16.79 22.23
C GLY A 15 3.43 16.33 20.78
N LEU A 16 2.42 16.51 19.93
CA LEU A 16 2.52 16.22 18.50
C LEU A 16 2.55 17.53 17.71
N SER A 17 3.67 17.80 17.04
CA SER A 17 3.90 19.01 16.23
C SER A 17 3.74 18.73 14.73
N PRO A 18 3.38 19.73 13.90
CA PRO A 18 2.80 21.02 14.25
C PRO A 18 1.33 20.85 14.68
N ALA A 19 0.87 21.62 15.67
CA ALA A 19 -0.49 21.51 16.20
C ALA A 19 -1.59 21.87 15.17
N SER A 20 -1.24 22.61 14.12
CA SER A 20 -2.14 23.01 13.03
C SER A 20 -2.55 21.87 12.10
N VAL A 21 -1.81 20.75 12.11
CA VAL A 21 -2.08 19.59 11.28
C VAL A 21 -2.80 18.54 12.12
N PRO A 22 -4.04 18.15 11.80
CA PRO A 22 -4.73 17.05 12.47
C PRO A 22 -3.88 15.77 12.40
N LYS A 23 -3.67 15.11 13.55
CA LYS A 23 -3.04 13.79 13.60
C LYS A 23 -4.15 12.74 13.70
N ALA A 24 -4.17 11.80 12.79
CA ALA A 24 -5.17 10.73 12.74
C ALA A 24 -4.49 9.39 12.46
N GLY A 25 -5.10 8.30 12.95
CA GLY A 25 -4.58 6.93 12.80
C GLY A 25 -3.62 6.51 13.91
N SER A 26 -3.11 5.28 13.82
CA SER A 26 -2.21 4.62 14.77
C SER A 26 -0.75 4.60 14.29
N GLY A 27 -0.44 5.22 13.14
CA GLY A 27 0.88 5.13 12.52
C GLY A 27 2.03 5.77 13.31
N PHE A 28 1.73 6.56 14.34
CA PHE A 28 2.71 7.20 15.22
C PHE A 28 2.88 6.49 16.57
N ASP A 29 2.18 5.39 16.82
CA ASP A 29 2.23 4.70 18.12
C ASP A 29 3.64 4.22 18.45
N LEU A 30 4.37 3.67 17.47
CA LEU A 30 5.76 3.24 17.62
C LEU A 30 6.68 4.41 18.00
N ALA A 31 6.54 5.54 17.29
CA ALA A 31 7.33 6.74 17.54
C ALA A 31 7.07 7.31 18.95
N VAL A 32 5.80 7.36 19.35
CA VAL A 32 5.39 7.81 20.68
C VAL A 32 5.96 6.89 21.75
N ALA A 33 5.86 5.57 21.59
CA ALA A 33 6.41 4.62 22.55
C ALA A 33 7.92 4.78 22.73
N CYS A 34 8.67 4.95 21.63
CA CYS A 34 10.13 5.18 21.69
C CYS A 34 10.46 6.52 22.35
N ALA A 35 9.71 7.59 22.06
CA ALA A 35 9.88 8.89 22.72
C ALA A 35 9.63 8.80 24.24
N VAL A 36 8.64 8.00 24.67
CA VAL A 36 8.38 7.76 26.10
C VAL A 36 9.52 6.98 26.76
N LEU A 37 10.04 5.96 26.10
CA LEU A 37 11.17 5.18 26.61
C LEU A 37 12.45 6.03 26.67
N ALA A 38 12.68 6.91 25.69
CA ALA A 38 13.78 7.86 25.72
C ALA A 38 13.63 8.90 26.84
N ALA A 39 12.42 9.40 27.07
CA ALA A 39 12.13 10.29 28.20
C ALA A 39 12.26 9.60 29.57
N ALA A 40 12.14 8.27 29.60
CA ALA A 40 12.40 7.44 30.78
C ALA A 40 13.88 7.00 30.90
N GLU A 41 14.77 7.53 30.05
CA GLU A 41 16.22 7.22 30.01
C GLU A 41 16.53 5.74 29.72
N PHE A 42 15.57 5.00 29.16
CA PHE A 42 15.76 3.61 28.76
C PHE A 42 16.41 3.47 27.37
N ILE A 43 16.28 4.51 26.55
CA ILE A 43 16.91 4.66 25.23
C ILE A 43 17.64 6.01 25.25
N ASP A 44 18.86 6.09 24.73
CA ASP A 44 19.51 7.39 24.54
C ASP A 44 18.73 8.19 23.48
N PRO A 45 18.21 9.40 23.80
CA PRO A 45 17.46 10.22 22.83
C PRO A 45 18.21 10.48 21.51
N ARG A 46 19.55 10.41 21.52
CA ARG A 46 20.38 10.58 20.31
C ARG A 46 20.17 9.45 19.30
N GLU A 47 19.89 8.23 19.75
CA GLU A 47 19.68 7.07 18.89
C GLU A 47 18.38 7.16 18.09
N ILE A 48 17.42 7.97 18.55
CA ILE A 48 16.11 8.11 17.89
C ILE A 48 15.89 9.47 17.23
N ALA A 49 16.82 10.42 17.39
CA ALA A 49 16.67 11.80 16.93
C ALA A 49 16.50 11.91 15.41
N ASP A 50 17.23 11.07 14.65
CA ASP A 50 17.25 11.09 13.18
C ASP A 50 16.45 9.92 12.55
N LEU A 51 15.66 9.20 13.35
CA LEU A 51 14.83 8.09 12.90
C LEU A 51 13.39 8.54 12.63
N MET A 52 12.87 8.25 11.43
CA MET A 52 11.43 8.28 11.21
C MET A 52 10.82 6.92 11.50
N MET A 53 9.93 6.83 12.49
CA MET A 53 9.28 5.59 12.89
C MET A 53 7.81 5.60 12.44
N ILE A 54 7.40 4.56 11.72
CA ILE A 54 6.01 4.32 11.33
C ILE A 54 5.60 2.96 11.89
N GLY A 55 4.39 2.85 12.44
CA GLY A 55 3.79 1.58 12.83
C GLY A 55 2.77 1.72 13.96
N GLU A 56 1.75 0.87 13.91
CA GLU A 56 0.80 0.70 15.01
C GLU A 56 1.42 -0.21 16.08
N LEU A 57 1.24 0.12 17.35
CA LEU A 57 1.76 -0.68 18.46
C LEU A 57 0.63 -1.42 19.16
N GLY A 58 0.66 -2.75 19.09
CA GLY A 58 -0.24 -3.61 19.85
C GLY A 58 0.06 -3.60 21.35
N LEU A 59 -0.96 -3.91 22.17
CA LEU A 59 -0.79 -4.07 23.63
C LEU A 59 0.12 -5.24 24.02
N ASP A 60 0.31 -6.19 23.10
CA ASP A 60 1.27 -7.29 23.18
C ASP A 60 2.71 -6.85 22.86
N GLY A 61 2.89 -5.60 22.42
CA GLY A 61 4.19 -5.04 22.00
C GLY A 61 4.54 -5.31 20.55
N ARG A 62 3.67 -5.96 19.76
CA ARG A 62 3.89 -6.19 18.32
C ARG A 62 3.71 -4.91 17.53
N VAL A 63 4.54 -4.75 16.50
CA VAL A 63 4.46 -3.64 15.55
C VAL A 63 3.65 -4.11 14.35
N ARG A 64 2.56 -3.40 14.07
CA ARG A 64 1.58 -3.75 13.04
C ARG A 64 1.68 -2.84 11.83
N PRO A 65 1.44 -3.38 10.62
CA PRO A 65 1.44 -2.60 9.39
C PRO A 65 0.36 -1.51 9.41
N VAL A 66 0.68 -0.37 8.83
CA VAL A 66 -0.28 0.72 8.56
C VAL A 66 -0.33 0.99 7.06
N ARG A 67 -1.36 1.69 6.61
CA ARG A 67 -1.51 2.07 5.20
C ARG A 67 -0.55 3.21 4.84
N GLY A 68 -0.10 3.24 3.59
CA GLY A 68 0.67 4.35 3.06
C GLY A 68 2.11 4.44 3.58
N VAL A 69 2.76 3.31 3.88
CA VAL A 69 4.17 3.31 4.32
C VAL A 69 5.08 3.86 3.22
N LEU A 70 4.94 3.41 1.97
CA LEU A 70 5.71 3.91 0.83
C LEU A 70 5.62 5.45 0.66
N PRO A 71 4.43 6.07 0.52
CA PRO A 71 4.36 7.53 0.40
C PRO A 71 4.85 8.27 1.64
N ALA A 72 4.70 7.71 2.84
CA ALA A 72 5.26 8.29 4.05
C ALA A 72 6.79 8.29 4.02
N VAL A 73 7.42 7.19 3.55
CA VAL A 73 8.88 7.09 3.41
C VAL A 73 9.40 7.98 2.27
N LEU A 74 8.67 8.12 1.16
CA LEU A 74 8.98 9.11 0.11
C LEU A 74 9.00 10.53 0.69
N ALA A 75 7.96 10.91 1.44
CA ALA A 75 7.89 12.22 2.10
C ALA A 75 9.02 12.40 3.14
N ALA A 76 9.43 11.33 3.82
CA ALA A 76 10.55 11.36 4.75
C ALA A 76 11.87 11.65 4.04
N ALA A 77 12.11 10.99 2.92
CA ALA A 77 13.28 11.19 2.09
C ALA A 77 13.37 12.64 1.58
N ASP A 78 12.24 13.18 1.11
CA ASP A 78 12.12 14.58 0.68
C ASP A 78 12.39 15.57 1.82
N ALA A 79 11.98 15.21 3.04
CA ALA A 79 12.27 15.96 4.26
C ALA A 79 13.69 15.77 4.80
N GLY A 80 14.52 14.94 4.16
CA GLY A 80 15.92 14.71 4.50
C GLY A 80 16.18 13.55 5.48
N TYR A 81 15.14 12.82 5.91
CA TYR A 81 15.34 11.62 6.72
C TYR A 81 15.96 10.51 5.88
N ARG A 82 17.00 9.88 6.44
CA ARG A 82 17.75 8.80 5.79
C ARG A 82 17.59 7.44 6.44
N GLN A 83 16.97 7.41 7.62
CA GLN A 83 16.79 6.20 8.41
C GLN A 83 15.33 6.12 8.82
N VAL A 84 14.68 5.01 8.46
CA VAL A 84 13.28 4.78 8.76
C VAL A 84 13.09 3.42 9.43
N VAL A 85 12.23 3.38 10.44
CA VAL A 85 11.78 2.15 11.09
C VAL A 85 10.34 1.91 10.70
N VAL A 86 10.05 0.71 10.20
CA VAL A 86 8.71 0.33 9.74
C VAL A 86 8.36 -1.08 10.24
N PRO A 87 7.08 -1.47 10.23
CA PRO A 87 6.69 -2.85 10.46
C PRO A 87 7.36 -3.75 9.42
N GLU A 88 7.93 -4.88 9.85
CA GLU A 88 8.68 -5.79 8.98
C GLU A 88 7.89 -6.18 7.72
N GLN A 89 6.57 -6.37 7.85
CA GLN A 89 5.68 -6.74 6.75
C GLN A 89 5.64 -5.69 5.62
N THR A 90 5.96 -4.43 5.94
CA THR A 90 6.00 -3.30 4.99
C THR A 90 7.43 -2.84 4.67
N ALA A 91 8.45 -3.52 5.19
CA ALA A 91 9.85 -3.15 4.91
C ALA A 91 10.17 -3.21 3.40
N ALA A 92 9.62 -4.20 2.70
CA ALA A 92 9.86 -4.38 1.27
C ALA A 92 9.35 -3.20 0.41
N GLU A 93 8.21 -2.59 0.75
CA GLU A 93 7.73 -1.39 0.04
C GLU A 93 8.54 -0.15 0.42
N ALA A 94 8.91 0.00 1.70
CA ALA A 94 9.73 1.12 2.16
C ALA A 94 11.12 1.12 1.49
N MET A 95 11.71 -0.05 1.26
CA MET A 95 13.01 -0.22 0.60
C MET A 95 13.01 0.20 -0.88
N LEU A 96 11.86 0.47 -1.48
CA LEU A 96 11.78 0.99 -2.85
C LEU A 96 12.30 2.42 -2.96
N VAL A 97 12.29 3.18 -1.85
CA VAL A 97 12.69 4.59 -1.80
C VAL A 97 14.23 4.69 -1.82
N PRO A 98 14.81 5.30 -2.88
CA PRO A 98 16.26 5.42 -2.98
C PRO A 98 16.85 6.30 -1.88
N GLY A 99 18.01 5.90 -1.35
CA GLY A 99 18.76 6.71 -0.38
C GLY A 99 18.14 6.78 1.02
N VAL A 100 17.28 5.80 1.36
CA VAL A 100 16.75 5.57 2.70
C VAL A 100 17.16 4.19 3.19
N SER A 101 17.73 4.12 4.40
CA SER A 101 17.98 2.88 5.12
C SER A 101 16.72 2.49 5.89
N VAL A 102 16.24 1.27 5.69
CA VAL A 102 14.98 0.77 6.25
C VAL A 102 15.27 -0.32 7.27
N LEU A 103 14.81 -0.13 8.51
CA LEU A 103 14.80 -1.13 9.56
C LEU A 103 13.37 -1.68 9.74
N GLY A 104 13.16 -2.93 9.33
CA GLY A 104 11.90 -3.64 9.59
C GLY A 104 11.88 -4.26 10.98
N VAL A 105 10.85 -3.99 11.78
CA VAL A 105 10.70 -4.55 13.13
C VAL A 105 9.36 -5.27 13.32
N ARG A 106 9.37 -6.32 14.14
CA ARG A 106 8.22 -7.15 14.53
C ARG A 106 7.61 -6.70 15.85
N SER A 107 8.42 -6.13 16.74
CA SER A 107 7.99 -5.70 18.07
C SER A 107 8.78 -4.50 18.58
N LEU A 108 8.19 -3.79 19.55
CA LEU A 108 8.89 -2.74 20.28
C LEU A 108 10.10 -3.29 21.04
N ARG A 109 10.01 -4.52 21.56
CA ARG A 109 11.13 -5.17 22.28
C ARG A 109 12.32 -5.37 21.35
N GLN A 110 12.07 -5.82 20.12
CA GLN A 110 13.12 -5.98 19.11
C GLN A 110 13.79 -4.64 18.79
N LEU A 111 12.99 -3.60 18.55
CA LEU A 111 13.51 -2.25 18.27
C LEU A 111 14.36 -1.72 19.43
N VAL A 112 13.86 -1.82 20.66
CA VAL A 112 14.61 -1.43 21.85
C VAL A 112 15.95 -2.17 21.93
N ALA A 113 15.96 -3.49 21.75
CA ALA A 113 17.18 -4.27 21.83
C ALA A 113 18.23 -3.81 20.80
N ILE A 114 17.78 -3.47 19.58
CA ILE A 114 18.65 -2.90 18.54
C ILE A 114 19.20 -1.54 18.96
N LEU A 115 18.34 -0.64 19.48
CA LEU A 115 18.73 0.72 19.89
C LEU A 115 19.64 0.75 21.13
N THR A 116 19.63 -0.30 21.96
CA THR A 116 20.45 -0.39 23.18
C THR A 116 21.62 -1.35 23.06
N ASP A 117 21.90 -1.86 21.85
CA ASP A 117 22.94 -2.88 21.57
C ASP A 117 22.81 -4.14 22.46
N ALA A 118 21.58 -4.52 22.78
CA ALA A 118 21.24 -5.71 23.54
C ALA A 118 20.96 -6.91 22.61
N PRO A 119 21.07 -8.16 23.10
CA PRO A 119 20.70 -9.33 22.32
C PRO A 119 19.27 -9.25 21.80
N VAL A 120 19.11 -9.32 20.48
CA VAL A 120 17.81 -9.27 19.82
C VAL A 120 17.02 -10.54 20.15
N PRO A 121 15.79 -10.43 20.67
CA PRO A 121 14.97 -11.59 21.02
C PRO A 121 14.61 -12.41 19.77
N GLU A 122 14.64 -13.73 19.89
CA GLU A 122 14.05 -14.61 18.88
C GLU A 122 12.53 -14.53 18.97
N GLU A 123 11.89 -14.05 17.91
CA GLU A 123 10.43 -13.95 17.80
C GLU A 123 9.95 -14.83 16.64
N THR A 124 9.04 -15.77 16.93
CA THR A 124 8.46 -16.67 15.94
C THR A 124 7.59 -15.90 14.94
N GLU A 125 7.73 -16.24 13.66
CA GLU A 125 6.86 -15.72 12.60
C GLU A 125 5.44 -16.28 12.77
N GLU A 126 4.56 -15.55 13.45
CA GLU A 126 3.14 -15.83 13.40
C GLU A 126 2.50 -15.05 12.25
N PRO A 127 1.86 -15.72 11.27
CA PRO A 127 1.17 -15.03 10.20
C PRO A 127 -0.03 -14.29 10.78
N ASP A 128 0.07 -12.98 10.94
CA ASP A 128 -1.08 -12.13 11.19
C ASP A 128 -1.95 -12.13 9.93
N GLN A 129 -3.12 -12.78 10.01
CA GLN A 129 -4.13 -12.73 8.98
C GLN A 129 -4.76 -11.34 9.01
N GLY A 130 -4.10 -10.38 8.36
CA GLY A 130 -4.60 -9.02 8.21
C GLY A 130 -6.10 -9.05 7.88
N ARG A 131 -6.91 -8.40 8.73
CA ARG A 131 -8.36 -8.34 8.52
C ARG A 131 -8.65 -7.75 7.14
N PRO A 132 -9.41 -8.43 6.27
CA PRO A 132 -9.83 -7.86 4.99
C PRO A 132 -10.65 -6.58 5.22
N ASP A 133 -10.41 -5.53 4.42
CA ASP A 133 -11.23 -4.31 4.43
C ASP A 133 -12.59 -4.60 3.78
N PRO A 134 -13.72 -4.52 4.51
CA PRO A 134 -15.05 -4.85 3.98
C PRO A 134 -15.52 -3.93 2.85
N MET A 135 -14.93 -2.74 2.65
CA MET A 135 -15.32 -1.83 1.55
C MET A 135 -14.61 -2.10 0.21
N LEU A 136 -13.57 -2.95 0.20
CA LEU A 136 -12.94 -3.44 -1.03
C LEU A 136 -13.61 -4.72 -1.57
N ALA A 137 -14.59 -5.26 -0.84
CA ALA A 137 -15.40 -6.38 -1.28
C ALA A 137 -16.21 -5.97 -2.54
N GLY A 138 -15.68 -6.30 -3.72
CA GLY A 138 -16.32 -6.03 -5.00
C GLY A 138 -15.41 -5.40 -6.07
N LEU A 139 -14.20 -4.95 -5.71
CA LEU A 139 -13.21 -4.51 -6.69
C LEU A 139 -12.37 -5.71 -7.15
N VAL A 140 -12.48 -6.08 -8.43
CA VAL A 140 -11.59 -7.09 -9.01
C VAL A 140 -10.29 -6.38 -9.43
N LEU A 141 -9.28 -6.46 -8.57
CA LEU A 141 -7.92 -6.05 -8.91
C LEU A 141 -7.15 -7.27 -9.44
N PRO A 142 -6.52 -7.21 -10.63
CA PRO A 142 -5.67 -8.30 -11.10
C PRO A 142 -4.51 -8.50 -10.12
N GLY A 143 -4.42 -9.69 -9.52
CA GLY A 143 -3.39 -10.03 -8.51
C GLY A 143 -3.86 -9.95 -7.06
N ALA A 144 -5.05 -9.40 -6.79
CA ALA A 144 -5.78 -9.68 -5.55
C ALA A 144 -6.67 -10.89 -5.83
N GLY A 145 -6.41 -12.01 -5.13
CA GLY A 145 -7.16 -13.26 -5.32
C GLY A 145 -8.67 -13.05 -5.33
N ALA A 146 -9.38 -13.85 -6.13
CA ALA A 146 -10.82 -13.88 -6.19
C ALA A 146 -11.42 -14.06 -4.79
N GLY A 147 -12.18 -13.06 -4.32
CA GLY A 147 -13.01 -13.19 -3.13
C GLY A 147 -12.23 -13.29 -1.83
N THR A 148 -12.60 -12.43 -0.89
CA THR A 148 -12.31 -12.61 0.54
C THR A 148 -12.66 -14.03 0.97
N GLY A 149 -11.64 -14.82 1.35
CA GLY A 149 -11.80 -16.14 1.95
C GLY A 149 -11.50 -17.31 1.01
N THR A 150 -10.23 -17.53 0.70
CA THR A 150 -9.57 -18.85 0.70
C THR A 150 -8.10 -18.63 0.35
N VAL A 151 -7.20 -19.14 1.19
CA VAL A 151 -5.75 -19.15 0.96
C VAL A 151 -5.46 -20.18 -0.15
N GLY A 152 -5.79 -19.83 -1.39
CA GLY A 152 -5.30 -20.51 -2.57
C GLY A 152 -4.00 -19.84 -2.97
N ARG A 153 -2.90 -20.59 -3.07
CA ARG A 153 -1.66 -20.14 -3.72
C ARG A 153 -2.02 -19.55 -5.08
N ALA A 154 -2.09 -18.22 -5.16
CA ALA A 154 -2.26 -17.53 -6.41
C ALA A 154 -0.95 -17.71 -7.19
N GLY A 155 -0.96 -18.65 -8.14
CA GLY A 155 0.03 -18.64 -9.21
C GLY A 155 -0.01 -17.27 -9.92
N PRO A 156 1.04 -16.90 -10.68
CA PRO A 156 1.08 -15.61 -11.36
C PRO A 156 -0.22 -15.40 -12.12
N ALA A 157 -0.93 -14.31 -11.84
CA ALA A 157 -2.17 -13.95 -12.53
C ALA A 157 -1.92 -14.09 -14.03
N ARG A 158 -2.62 -15.03 -14.66
CA ARG A 158 -2.46 -15.34 -16.09
C ARG A 158 -2.72 -14.04 -16.85
N ARG A 159 -1.66 -13.39 -17.35
CA ARG A 159 -1.78 -12.16 -18.13
C ARG A 159 -2.65 -12.48 -19.34
N LEU A 160 -3.77 -11.79 -19.48
CA LEU A 160 -4.65 -11.91 -20.64
C LEU A 160 -3.96 -11.25 -21.82
N ASP A 161 -3.77 -11.98 -22.91
CA ASP A 161 -3.07 -11.48 -24.09
C ASP A 161 -4.07 -11.06 -25.17
N MET A 162 -3.78 -9.94 -25.85
CA MET A 162 -4.52 -9.50 -27.03
C MET A 162 -4.36 -10.50 -28.20
N ALA A 163 -3.28 -11.27 -28.24
CA ALA A 163 -3.07 -12.34 -29.22
C ALA A 163 -4.15 -13.44 -29.14
N ASP A 164 -4.75 -13.65 -27.97
CA ASP A 164 -5.81 -14.65 -27.76
C ASP A 164 -7.16 -14.24 -28.38
N VAL A 165 -7.30 -12.99 -28.85
CA VAL A 165 -8.56 -12.47 -29.39
C VAL A 165 -8.75 -12.88 -30.84
N ALA A 166 -9.67 -13.83 -31.06
CA ALA A 166 -10.10 -14.22 -32.39
C ALA A 166 -10.97 -13.12 -33.05
N GLY A 167 -10.58 -12.67 -34.25
CA GLY A 167 -11.31 -11.65 -35.01
C GLY A 167 -11.13 -10.23 -34.46
N GLN A 168 -12.17 -9.39 -34.59
CA GLN A 168 -12.21 -8.01 -34.05
C GLN A 168 -11.06 -7.09 -34.49
N GLN A 169 -10.55 -7.24 -35.73
CA GLN A 169 -9.36 -6.53 -36.22
C GLN A 169 -9.44 -5.01 -36.04
N GLY A 170 -10.59 -4.39 -36.33
CA GLY A 170 -10.79 -2.96 -36.13
C GLY A 170 -10.68 -2.54 -34.66
N ALA A 171 -11.26 -3.32 -33.75
CA ALA A 171 -11.20 -3.02 -32.31
C ALA A 171 -9.81 -3.27 -31.73
N ARG A 172 -9.14 -4.36 -32.14
CA ARG A 172 -7.73 -4.64 -31.81
C ARG A 172 -6.83 -3.49 -32.24
N LYS A 173 -6.99 -3.02 -33.49
CA LYS A 173 -6.18 -1.91 -33.99
C LYS A 173 -6.44 -0.60 -33.24
N ALA A 174 -7.71 -0.31 -32.90
CA ALA A 174 -8.05 0.85 -32.10
C ALA A 174 -7.40 0.80 -30.71
N LEU A 175 -7.38 -0.38 -30.06
CA LEU A 175 -6.73 -0.59 -28.77
C LEU A 175 -5.21 -0.38 -28.85
N GLU A 176 -4.54 -0.88 -29.89
CA GLU A 176 -3.11 -0.64 -30.11
C GLU A 176 -2.79 0.86 -30.28
N VAL A 177 -3.55 1.57 -31.11
CA VAL A 177 -3.35 3.01 -31.35
C VAL A 177 -3.59 3.79 -30.07
N ALA A 178 -4.63 3.46 -29.33
CA ALA A 178 -4.93 4.11 -28.06
C ALA A 178 -3.88 3.82 -26.99
N ALA A 179 -3.37 2.59 -26.90
CA ALA A 179 -2.31 2.23 -25.97
C ALA A 179 -1.01 2.97 -26.27
N ALA A 180 -0.63 3.09 -27.56
CA ALA A 180 0.55 3.81 -27.98
C ALA A 180 0.44 5.35 -27.77
N GLY A 181 -0.76 5.91 -27.93
CA GLY A 181 -1.01 7.35 -27.82
C GLY A 181 -1.57 7.84 -26.48
N GLY A 182 -1.82 6.94 -25.53
CA GLY A 182 -2.49 7.28 -24.26
C GLY A 182 -3.93 7.80 -24.45
N HIS A 183 -4.66 7.29 -25.44
CA HIS A 183 -6.00 7.77 -25.77
C HIS A 183 -7.12 7.03 -25.04
N HIS A 184 -8.19 7.74 -24.72
CA HIS A 184 -9.43 7.12 -24.25
C HIS A 184 -10.17 6.40 -25.38
N ILE A 185 -10.83 5.29 -25.06
CA ILE A 185 -11.59 4.49 -26.03
C ILE A 185 -13.05 4.38 -25.57
N TYR A 186 -13.96 4.58 -26.51
CA TYR A 186 -15.38 4.25 -26.35
C TYR A 186 -15.72 2.98 -27.14
N LEU A 187 -16.10 1.91 -26.44
CA LEU A 187 -16.46 0.63 -27.04
C LEU A 187 -17.99 0.50 -27.20
N LYS A 188 -18.48 0.56 -28.44
CA LYS A 188 -19.90 0.38 -28.78
C LYS A 188 -20.15 -0.97 -29.43
N GLY A 189 -21.16 -1.70 -28.96
CA GLY A 189 -21.58 -2.98 -29.54
C GLY A 189 -22.62 -3.70 -28.69
N PRO A 190 -23.30 -4.72 -29.24
CA PRO A 190 -24.34 -5.46 -28.52
C PRO A 190 -23.79 -6.12 -27.23
N PRO A 191 -24.67 -6.50 -26.28
CA PRO A 191 -24.28 -7.37 -25.18
C PRO A 191 -23.55 -8.62 -25.69
N GLY A 192 -22.51 -9.06 -24.99
CA GLY A 192 -21.70 -10.22 -25.41
C GLY A 192 -20.69 -9.96 -26.55
N ALA A 193 -20.62 -8.76 -27.14
CA ALA A 193 -19.67 -8.45 -28.22
C ALA A 193 -18.18 -8.45 -27.83
N GLY A 194 -17.84 -8.81 -26.58
CA GLY A 194 -16.46 -8.88 -26.09
C GLY A 194 -15.86 -7.56 -25.60
N LYS A 195 -16.68 -6.54 -25.27
CA LYS A 195 -16.21 -5.23 -24.78
C LYS A 195 -15.31 -5.35 -23.55
N THR A 196 -15.78 -6.06 -22.52
CA THR A 196 -15.00 -6.32 -21.29
C THR A 196 -13.77 -7.16 -21.59
N MET A 197 -13.91 -8.21 -22.41
CA MET A 197 -12.81 -9.10 -22.81
C MET A 197 -11.66 -8.34 -23.48
N LEU A 198 -11.98 -7.35 -24.33
CA LEU A 198 -11.02 -6.47 -24.96
C LEU A 198 -10.39 -5.49 -23.95
N ALA A 199 -11.20 -4.90 -23.07
CA ALA A 199 -10.72 -3.94 -22.06
C ALA A 199 -9.73 -4.56 -21.07
N GLU A 200 -9.99 -5.79 -20.61
CA GLU A 200 -9.11 -6.52 -19.68
C GLU A 200 -7.73 -6.85 -20.26
N ARG A 201 -7.58 -6.82 -21.59
CA ARG A 201 -6.32 -7.07 -22.31
C ARG A 201 -5.56 -5.79 -22.63
N LEU A 202 -6.19 -4.63 -22.50
CA LEU A 202 -5.55 -3.33 -22.77
C LEU A 202 -4.29 -3.08 -21.92
N PRO A 203 -4.22 -3.44 -20.62
CA PRO A 203 -3.00 -3.27 -19.83
C PRO A 203 -1.78 -3.99 -20.42
N GLY A 204 -1.98 -5.10 -21.14
CA GLY A 204 -0.91 -5.83 -21.82
C GLY A 204 -0.37 -5.13 -23.07
N LEU A 205 -1.09 -4.14 -23.60
CA LEU A 205 -0.65 -3.33 -24.75
C LEU A 205 0.00 -2.00 -24.33
N LEU A 206 -0.25 -1.56 -23.10
CA LEU A 206 0.33 -0.32 -22.60
C LEU A 206 1.87 -0.44 -22.49
N PRO A 207 2.62 0.66 -22.68
CA PRO A 207 4.03 0.69 -22.36
C PRO A 207 4.28 0.21 -20.93
N PRO A 208 5.42 -0.47 -20.66
CA PRO A 208 5.79 -0.80 -19.29
C PRO A 208 5.94 0.48 -18.47
N LEU A 209 5.54 0.43 -17.19
CA LEU A 209 5.70 1.56 -16.29
C LEU A 209 7.19 1.88 -16.14
N THR A 210 7.52 3.16 -16.23
CA THR A 210 8.81 3.66 -15.77
C THR A 210 8.93 3.44 -14.25
N ARG A 211 10.14 3.54 -13.72
CA ARG A 211 10.37 3.36 -12.27
C ARG A 211 9.58 4.36 -11.43
N ASP A 212 9.52 5.61 -11.88
CA ASP A 212 8.82 6.69 -11.14
C ASP A 212 7.31 6.46 -11.19
N GLU A 213 6.75 6.12 -12.36
CA GLU A 213 5.33 5.75 -12.49
C GLU A 213 4.99 4.52 -11.65
N ALA A 214 5.86 3.52 -11.61
CA ALA A 214 5.68 2.33 -10.78
C ALA A 214 5.66 2.69 -9.29
N LEU A 215 6.52 3.60 -8.83
CA LEU A 215 6.50 4.10 -7.45
C LEU A 215 5.21 4.86 -7.14
N GLU A 216 4.73 5.72 -8.03
CA GLU A 216 3.47 6.45 -7.87
C GLU A 216 2.27 5.50 -7.76
N VAL A 217 2.15 4.54 -8.68
CA VAL A 217 1.08 3.53 -8.68
C VAL A 217 1.13 2.71 -7.40
N THR A 218 2.32 2.27 -7.00
CA THR A 218 2.53 1.52 -5.76
C THR A 218 2.15 2.35 -4.54
N ALA A 219 2.47 3.65 -4.51
CA ALA A 219 2.14 4.53 -3.40
C ALA A 219 0.62 4.68 -3.24
N VAL A 220 -0.13 4.82 -4.34
CA VAL A 220 -1.60 4.84 -4.30
C VAL A 220 -2.15 3.53 -3.73
N HIS A 221 -1.62 2.38 -4.16
CA HIS A 221 -2.06 1.07 -3.69
C HIS A 221 -1.65 0.79 -2.23
N SER A 222 -0.51 1.33 -1.76
CA SER A 222 -0.10 1.32 -0.35
C SER A 222 -1.08 2.09 0.52
N VAL A 223 -1.52 3.29 0.10
CA VAL A 223 -2.55 4.08 0.82
C VAL A 223 -3.89 3.37 0.85
N ALA A 224 -4.27 2.72 -0.25
CA ALA A 224 -5.47 1.91 -0.31
C ALA A 224 -5.38 0.64 0.55
N GLY A 225 -4.17 0.17 0.87
CA GLY A 225 -3.92 -1.06 1.62
C GLY A 225 -4.20 -2.33 0.79
N VAL A 226 -3.93 -2.28 -0.52
CA VAL A 226 -4.26 -3.35 -1.49
C VAL A 226 -3.05 -3.93 -2.21
N LEU A 227 -1.83 -3.61 -1.75
CA LEU A 227 -0.62 -4.15 -2.35
C LEU A 227 -0.59 -5.68 -2.24
N PRO A 228 -0.31 -6.41 -3.33
CA PRO A 228 -0.25 -7.87 -3.29
C PRO A 228 0.89 -8.35 -2.38
N PRO A 229 0.66 -9.38 -1.54
CA PRO A 229 1.72 -9.98 -0.74
C PRO A 229 2.90 -10.43 -1.61
N GLY A 230 4.13 -10.11 -1.18
CA GLY A 230 5.35 -10.49 -1.88
C GLY A 230 5.62 -9.72 -3.19
N LYS A 231 4.78 -8.75 -3.55
CA LYS A 231 4.99 -7.86 -4.70
C LYS A 231 5.02 -6.39 -4.25
N PRO A 232 6.17 -5.92 -3.69
CA PRO A 232 6.25 -4.58 -3.12
C PRO A 232 6.16 -3.47 -4.17
N LEU A 233 6.51 -3.74 -5.43
CA LEU A 233 6.46 -2.78 -6.54
C LEU A 233 5.48 -3.24 -7.62
N LEU A 234 4.58 -2.35 -8.02
CA LEU A 234 3.67 -2.53 -9.14
C LEU A 234 4.33 -2.05 -10.44
N ASP A 235 4.81 -3.00 -11.23
CA ASP A 235 5.54 -2.82 -12.49
C ASP A 235 4.69 -3.00 -13.75
N VAL A 236 3.40 -3.27 -13.58
CA VAL A 236 2.43 -3.44 -14.66
C VAL A 236 1.31 -2.42 -14.49
N PRO A 237 0.89 -1.73 -15.57
CA PRO A 237 -0.24 -0.82 -15.53
C PRO A 237 -1.49 -1.45 -14.88
N PRO A 238 -2.08 -0.81 -13.86
CA PRO A 238 -3.23 -1.38 -13.16
C PRO A 238 -4.46 -1.40 -14.06
N TYR A 239 -5.36 -2.35 -13.80
CA TYR A 239 -6.69 -2.39 -14.41
C TYR A 239 -7.73 -2.32 -13.32
N CYS A 240 -8.64 -1.35 -13.43
CA CYS A 240 -9.77 -1.19 -12.53
C CYS A 240 -11.07 -1.22 -13.33
N ALA A 241 -11.93 -2.19 -13.03
CA ALA A 241 -13.28 -2.28 -13.59
C ALA A 241 -14.29 -2.24 -12.44
N PRO A 242 -14.67 -1.05 -11.94
CA PRO A 242 -15.72 -0.92 -10.94
C PRO A 242 -17.02 -1.53 -11.47
N HIS A 243 -17.79 -2.15 -10.56
CA HIS A 243 -19.11 -2.66 -10.90
C HIS A 243 -20.02 -1.52 -11.39
N HIS A 244 -20.97 -1.81 -12.28
CA HIS A 244 -21.87 -0.78 -12.83
C HIS A 244 -22.76 -0.11 -11.76
N SER A 245 -22.92 -0.74 -10.60
CA SER A 245 -23.58 -0.17 -9.42
C SER A 245 -22.63 0.55 -8.46
N ALA A 246 -21.38 0.83 -8.86
CA ALA A 246 -20.41 1.52 -8.03
C ALA A 246 -20.88 2.92 -7.67
N THR A 247 -20.64 3.32 -6.42
CA THR A 247 -21.03 4.65 -5.95
C THR A 247 -20.01 5.69 -6.41
N MET A 248 -20.41 6.96 -6.45
CA MET A 248 -19.47 8.05 -6.70
C MET A 248 -18.33 8.07 -5.68
N ALA A 249 -18.60 7.70 -4.43
CA ALA A 249 -17.59 7.60 -3.38
C ALA A 249 -16.58 6.48 -3.66
N SER A 250 -16.98 5.33 -4.21
CA SER A 250 -16.03 4.28 -4.57
C SER A 250 -15.26 4.57 -5.87
N LEU A 251 -15.82 5.38 -6.77
CA LEU A 251 -15.14 5.83 -7.99
C LEU A 251 -14.08 6.90 -7.69
N VAL A 252 -14.49 7.96 -6.98
CA VAL A 252 -13.64 9.14 -6.71
C VAL A 252 -12.73 8.89 -5.50
N GLY A 253 -13.19 8.13 -4.52
CA GLY A 253 -12.52 7.96 -3.23
C GLY A 253 -13.20 8.79 -2.13
N GLY A 254 -12.61 8.77 -0.93
CA GLY A 254 -13.14 9.50 0.22
C GLY A 254 -12.36 9.22 1.50
N GLY A 255 -13.07 9.19 2.63
CA GLY A 255 -12.51 8.92 3.95
C GLY A 255 -12.49 10.17 4.85
N THR A 256 -13.07 10.05 6.03
CA THR A 256 -13.02 11.09 7.06
C THR A 256 -11.72 10.95 7.85
N GLY A 257 -10.76 11.83 7.59
CA GLY A 257 -9.49 11.90 8.33
C GLY A 257 -8.37 10.98 7.82
N ILE A 258 -8.69 9.88 7.13
CA ILE A 258 -7.70 9.02 6.45
C ILE A 258 -8.11 8.88 4.97
N PRO A 259 -7.27 9.34 4.02
CA PRO A 259 -7.58 9.23 2.60
C PRO A 259 -7.78 7.79 2.15
N ARG A 260 -8.82 7.57 1.34
CA ARG A 260 -9.10 6.29 0.68
C ARG A 260 -9.20 6.53 -0.83
N PRO A 261 -8.21 6.07 -1.62
CA PRO A 261 -8.23 6.14 -3.07
C PRO A 261 -9.47 5.46 -3.65
N GLY A 262 -10.11 6.10 -4.63
CA GLY A 262 -11.18 5.50 -5.43
C GLY A 262 -10.65 4.70 -6.62
N ALA A 263 -11.55 4.09 -7.37
CA ALA A 263 -11.22 3.35 -8.59
C ALA A 263 -10.45 4.20 -9.63
N VAL A 264 -10.72 5.51 -9.69
CA VAL A 264 -9.97 6.42 -10.58
C VAL A 264 -8.50 6.51 -10.17
N SER A 265 -8.23 6.71 -8.88
CA SER A 265 -6.86 6.75 -8.36
C SER A 265 -6.17 5.38 -8.47
N LEU A 266 -6.87 4.29 -8.19
CA LEU A 266 -6.31 2.94 -8.30
C LEU A 266 -5.94 2.55 -9.74
N ALA A 267 -6.54 3.22 -10.74
CA ALA A 267 -6.23 3.08 -12.16
C ALA A 267 -5.12 4.03 -12.66
N HIS A 268 -4.44 4.76 -11.77
CA HIS A 268 -3.34 5.67 -12.12
C HIS A 268 -2.30 4.98 -13.00
N ASN A 269 -1.85 5.66 -14.07
CA ASN A 269 -0.97 5.11 -15.12
C ASN A 269 -1.44 3.76 -15.72
N GLY A 270 -2.73 3.48 -15.65
CA GLY A 270 -3.33 2.24 -16.12
C GLY A 270 -4.66 2.44 -16.82
N VAL A 271 -5.59 1.51 -16.61
CA VAL A 271 -6.87 1.46 -17.32
C VAL A 271 -8.03 1.45 -16.31
N LEU A 272 -8.89 2.47 -16.41
CA LEU A 272 -10.21 2.47 -15.78
C LEU A 272 -11.25 2.07 -16.82
N PHE A 273 -11.94 0.95 -16.61
CA PHE A 273 -13.01 0.48 -17.47
C PHE A 273 -14.38 0.74 -16.83
N LEU A 274 -15.19 1.59 -17.47
CA LEU A 274 -16.55 1.90 -17.03
C LEU A 274 -17.56 1.20 -17.94
N ALA A 275 -18.26 0.21 -17.40
CA ALA A 275 -19.32 -0.49 -18.12
C ALA A 275 -20.65 0.26 -17.96
N PHE A 276 -21.22 0.72 -19.07
CA PHE A 276 -22.59 1.23 -19.11
C PHE A 276 -23.53 0.10 -19.55
N SER A 277 -24.45 -0.30 -18.68
CA SER A 277 -25.65 -1.05 -19.06
C SER A 277 -26.67 -0.05 -19.60
N GLY A 278 -26.77 0.05 -20.92
CA GLY A 278 -27.87 0.74 -21.61
C GLY A 278 -29.08 -0.18 -21.80
#